data_AF-A0A7R7VGG4-F1
#
_entry.id   AF-A0A7R7VGG4-F1
#
_cell.length_a   1.000
_cell.length_b   1.000
_cell.length_c   1.000
_cell.angle_alpha   90.00
_cell.angle_beta   90.00
_cell.angle_gamma   90.00
#
_symmetry.space_group_name_H-M   'P 1'
#
loop_
_entity.id
_entity.type
_entity.pdbx_description
1 polymer ?
#
loop_
_entity_poly.entity_id
_entity_poly.type
_entity_poly.pdbx_seq_one_letter_code
_entity_poly.pdbx_strand_id
1 'polypeptide(L)'
;MIQPASSHFLDEFSQRKNQVILKGSLGALEILSDAGVTMCYGSDLLAGFRIMQNGEFPIRAQVLSAGEVLKSATVNAAKYIGMEGKLGCVKTVSIADLLVLNANPLDCHLGSHS
;
A
#
# COMPACT_ATOMS: atom_id res chain seq x y z
N MET A 1 -9.14 -10.64 9.79
CA MET A 1 -7.73 -10.19 9.94
C MET A 1 -6.98 -11.31 10.66
N ILE A 2 -6.11 -12.03 9.96
CA ILE A 2 -5.21 -13.02 10.61
C ILE A 2 -4.03 -12.21 11.14
N GLN A 3 -3.99 -11.94 12.45
CA GLN A 3 -2.75 -11.58 13.11
C GLN A 3 -2.00 -12.90 13.37
N PRO A 4 -0.83 -13.14 12.76
CA PRO A 4 0.08 -14.12 13.33
C PRO A 4 0.35 -13.72 14.78
N ALA A 5 0.66 -14.68 15.66
CA ALA A 5 1.01 -14.40 17.05
C ALA A 5 2.23 -13.46 17.13
N SER A 6 1.96 -12.16 17.09
CA SER A 6 2.94 -11.07 17.12
C SER A 6 3.56 -10.91 18.51
N SER A 7 2.98 -11.57 19.51
CA SER A 7 3.34 -11.50 20.92
C SER A 7 4.77 -11.91 21.21
N HIS A 8 5.41 -12.70 20.34
CA HIS A 8 6.80 -13.15 20.53
C HIS A 8 7.81 -12.47 19.61
N PHE A 9 7.38 -11.72 18.59
CA PHE A 9 8.30 -11.05 17.65
C PHE A 9 8.60 -9.60 18.05
N LEU A 10 7.61 -8.88 18.56
CA LEU A 10 7.77 -7.51 19.06
C LEU A 10 7.69 -7.51 20.59
N ASP A 11 8.53 -6.73 21.24
CA ASP A 11 8.38 -6.45 22.67
C ASP A 11 7.10 -5.61 22.93
N GLU A 12 6.66 -5.59 24.18
CA GLU A 12 5.41 -4.91 24.56
C GLU A 12 5.44 -3.40 24.22
N PHE A 13 6.62 -2.77 24.34
CA PHE A 13 6.82 -1.38 23.96
C PHE A 13 6.54 -1.15 22.47
N SER A 14 7.14 -1.96 21.59
CA SER A 14 6.95 -1.83 20.14
C SER A 14 5.51 -2.14 19.73
N GLN A 15 4.86 -3.11 20.37
CA GLN A 15 3.45 -3.40 20.13
C GLN A 15 2.56 -2.19 20.45
N ARG A 16 2.73 -1.57 21.64
CA ARG A 16 1.99 -0.36 22.03
C ARG A 16 2.25 0.80 21.08
N LYS A 17 3.52 1.03 20.72
CA LYS A 17 3.90 2.09 19.77
C LYS A 17 3.24 1.89 18.41
N ASN A 18 3.25 0.67 17.89
CA ASN A 18 2.62 0.36 16.59
C ASN A 18 1.11 0.64 16.60
N GLN A 19 0.41 0.35 17.71
CA GLN A 19 -1.01 0.70 17.84
C GLN A 19 -1.26 2.21 17.84
N VAL A 20 -0.38 2.99 18.46
CA VAL A 20 -0.47 4.47 18.44
C VAL A 20 -0.21 5.00 17.03
N ILE A 21 0.85 4.52 16.37
CA ILE A 21 1.21 4.95 15.01
C ILE A 21 0.10 4.60 14.02
N LEU A 22 -0.46 3.39 14.09
CA LEU A 22 -1.54 2.94 13.20
C LEU A 22 -2.77 3.86 13.26
N LYS A 23 -3.11 4.38 14.45
CA LYS A 23 -4.23 5.31 14.60
C LYS A 23 -3.93 6.68 13.99
N GLY A 24 -2.69 7.15 14.08
CA GLY A 24 -2.28 8.45 13.52
C GLY A 24 -1.95 8.42 12.02
N SER A 25 -1.62 7.26 11.46
CA SER A 25 -1.13 7.14 10.09
C SER A 25 -2.18 7.48 9.03
N LEU A 26 -3.47 7.20 9.29
CA LEU A 26 -4.54 7.55 8.35
C LEU A 26 -4.69 9.07 8.22
N GLY A 27 -4.67 9.82 9.33
CA GLY A 27 -4.71 11.29 9.28
C GLY A 27 -3.48 11.89 8.61
N ALA A 28 -2.30 11.26 8.77
CA ALA A 28 -1.11 11.68 8.04
C ALA A 28 -1.25 11.48 6.52
N LEU A 29 -1.86 10.37 6.07
CA LEU A 29 -2.14 10.14 4.66
C LEU A 29 -3.10 11.18 4.09
N GLU A 30 -4.12 11.57 4.85
CA GLU A 30 -5.08 12.61 4.45
C GLU A 30 -4.38 13.96 4.24
N ILE A 31 -3.58 14.41 5.21
CA ILE A 31 -2.80 15.66 5.13
C ILE A 31 -1.87 15.67 3.91
N LEU A 32 -1.17 14.55 3.66
CA LEU A 32 -0.25 14.44 2.53
C LEU A 32 -0.99 14.46 1.19
N SER A 33 -2.16 13.81 1.14
CA SER A 33 -3.03 13.81 -0.03
C SER A 33 -3.53 15.21 -0.35
N ASP A 34 -4.07 15.92 0.65
CA ASP A 34 -4.57 17.28 0.53
C ASP A 34 -3.48 18.27 0.12
N ALA A 35 -2.24 18.06 0.58
CA ALA A 35 -1.07 18.83 0.19
C ALA A 35 -0.55 18.49 -1.23
N GLY A 36 -1.13 17.51 -1.93
CA GLY A 36 -0.72 17.08 -3.26
C GLY A 36 0.62 16.33 -3.30
N VAL A 37 1.03 15.72 -2.18
CA VAL A 37 2.31 15.01 -2.10
C VAL A 37 2.25 13.74 -2.94
N THR A 38 3.29 13.51 -3.74
CA THR A 38 3.45 12.25 -4.48
C THR A 38 3.82 11.13 -3.51
N MET A 39 2.90 10.20 -3.26
CA MET A 39 3.11 9.07 -2.36
C MET A 39 3.49 7.80 -3.12
N CYS A 40 4.39 7.00 -2.53
CA CYS A 40 4.74 5.66 -2.98
C CYS A 40 4.15 4.60 -2.03
N TYR A 41 3.94 3.40 -2.56
CA TYR A 41 3.56 2.23 -1.78
C TYR A 41 4.76 1.67 -1.01
N GLY A 42 4.56 1.33 0.25
CA GLY A 42 5.56 0.67 1.09
C GLY A 42 4.86 -0.10 2.20
N SER A 43 5.29 -1.35 2.44
CA SER A 43 4.70 -2.20 3.49
C SER A 43 5.53 -2.21 4.78
N ASP A 44 6.85 -1.97 4.67
CA ASP A 44 7.83 -1.97 5.77
C ASP A 44 7.63 -3.15 6.76
N LEU A 45 7.35 -4.33 6.21
CA LEU A 45 7.06 -5.52 7.00
C LEU A 45 8.34 -6.28 7.36
N LEU A 46 8.43 -6.69 8.62
CA LEU A 46 9.58 -7.41 9.16
C LEU A 46 9.43 -8.93 9.03
N ALA A 47 10.49 -9.62 8.59
CA ALA A 47 10.61 -11.08 8.62
C ALA A 47 9.36 -11.84 8.15
N GLY A 48 8.69 -12.57 9.06
CA GLY A 48 7.52 -13.41 8.78
C GLY A 48 6.26 -12.66 8.36
N PHE A 49 6.26 -11.33 8.43
CA PHE A 49 5.09 -10.52 8.09
C PHE A 49 4.93 -10.27 6.58
N ARG A 50 5.86 -10.68 5.72
CA ARG A 50 5.77 -10.48 4.25
C ARG A 50 4.45 -10.95 3.63
N ILE A 51 3.80 -11.97 4.20
CA ILE A 51 2.49 -12.45 3.73
C ILE A 51 1.37 -11.39 3.82
N MET A 52 1.54 -10.39 4.69
CA MET A 52 0.58 -9.30 4.88
C MET A 52 0.86 -8.10 3.97
N GLN A 53 1.82 -8.18 3.06
CA GLN A 53 2.24 -7.06 2.21
C GLN A 53 1.06 -6.40 1.51
N ASN A 54 0.11 -7.17 0.98
CA ASN A 54 -1.05 -6.65 0.25
C ASN A 54 -2.12 -6.02 1.16
N GLY A 55 -2.00 -6.16 2.48
CA GLY A 55 -2.92 -5.55 3.45
C GLY A 55 -2.84 -4.02 3.49
N GLU A 56 -1.75 -3.43 2.98
CA GLU A 56 -1.60 -1.97 2.91
C GLU A 56 -2.54 -1.34 1.86
N PHE A 57 -2.90 -2.06 0.79
CA PHE A 57 -3.87 -1.57 -0.21
C PHE A 57 -5.22 -1.17 0.42
N PRO A 58 -5.93 -2.06 1.14
CA PRO A 58 -7.20 -1.71 1.79
C PRO A 58 -7.02 -0.74 2.98
N ILE A 59 -5.84 -0.65 3.59
CA ILE A 59 -5.59 0.38 4.63
C ILE A 59 -5.57 1.77 4.00
N ARG A 60 -4.80 1.95 2.92
CA ARG A 60 -4.72 3.23 2.20
C ARG A 60 -6.04 3.63 1.55
N ALA A 61 -6.83 2.65 1.08
CA ALA A 61 -8.14 2.88 0.48
C ALA A 61 -9.20 3.44 1.45
N GLN A 62 -8.93 3.47 2.75
CA GLN A 62 -9.79 4.14 3.73
C GLN A 62 -9.74 5.67 3.62
N VAL A 63 -8.71 6.23 2.97
CA VAL A 63 -8.48 7.68 2.85
C VAL A 63 -8.28 8.07 1.39
N LEU A 64 -7.53 7.29 0.62
CA LEU A 64 -7.19 7.57 -0.77
C LEU A 64 -8.15 6.85 -1.73
N SER A 65 -8.41 7.43 -2.89
CA SER A 65 -9.13 6.73 -3.96
C SER A 65 -8.36 5.51 -4.44
N ALA A 66 -9.06 4.49 -4.95
CA ALA A 66 -8.41 3.29 -5.52
C ALA A 66 -7.36 3.64 -6.58
N GLY A 67 -7.62 4.67 -7.39
CA GLY A 67 -6.68 5.17 -8.39
C GLY A 67 -5.41 5.76 -7.78
N GLU A 68 -5.49 6.51 -6.68
CA GLU A 68 -4.32 7.04 -5.97
C GLU A 68 -3.50 5.93 -5.33
N VAL A 69 -4.16 4.94 -4.73
CA VAL A 69 -3.46 3.77 -4.16
C VAL A 69 -2.71 3.02 -5.26
N LEU A 70 -3.35 2.73 -6.40
CA LEU A 70 -2.71 2.06 -7.53
C LEU A 70 -1.56 2.88 -8.12
N LYS A 71 -1.71 4.20 -8.26
CA LYS A 71 -0.62 5.08 -8.71
C LYS A 71 0.59 5.01 -7.77
N SER A 72 0.35 4.92 -6.46
CA SER A 72 1.43 4.82 -5.48
C SER A 72 2.32 3.58 -5.65
N ALA A 73 1.74 2.48 -6.14
CA ALA A 73 2.45 1.22 -6.41
C ALA A 73 2.94 1.08 -7.86
N THR A 74 2.57 2.00 -8.76
CA THR A 74 2.87 1.91 -10.19
C THR A 74 3.64 3.14 -10.67
N VAL A 75 2.98 4.12 -11.27
CA VAL A 75 3.64 5.28 -11.91
C VAL A 75 4.44 6.13 -10.92
N ASN A 76 4.00 6.28 -9.67
CA ASN A 76 4.74 7.05 -8.66
C ASN A 76 5.99 6.31 -8.22
N ALA A 77 5.88 5.01 -7.95
CA ALA A 77 7.02 4.17 -7.59
C ALA A 77 8.05 4.12 -8.72
N ALA A 78 7.60 3.94 -9.96
CA ALA A 78 8.45 3.96 -11.15
C ALA A 78 9.20 5.30 -11.27
N LYS A 79 8.51 6.43 -11.06
CA LYS A 79 9.16 7.75 -11.04
C LYS A 79 10.19 7.86 -9.93
N TYR A 80 9.86 7.41 -8.71
CA TYR A 80 10.75 7.49 -7.55
C TYR A 80 12.08 6.73 -7.76
N ILE A 81 12.04 5.57 -8.42
CA ILE A 81 13.23 4.76 -8.72
C ILE A 81 13.91 5.10 -10.06
N GLY A 82 13.52 6.20 -10.73
CA GLY A 82 14.12 6.63 -11.99
C GLY A 82 13.74 5.80 -13.23
N MET A 83 12.60 5.10 -13.18
CA MET A 83 12.08 4.20 -14.21
C MET A 83 10.75 4.70 -14.83
N GLU A 84 10.50 6.00 -14.77
CA GLU A 84 9.32 6.63 -15.38
C GLU A 84 9.22 6.29 -16.87
N GLY A 85 8.03 5.90 -17.32
CA GLY A 85 7.79 5.47 -18.70
C GLY A 85 8.30 4.07 -19.05
N LYS A 86 9.11 3.43 -18.18
CA LYS A 86 9.60 2.06 -18.35
C LYS A 86 8.85 1.04 -17.50
N LEU A 87 8.53 1.39 -16.24
CA LEU A 87 7.77 0.55 -15.31
C LEU A 87 6.47 1.25 -14.88
N GLY A 88 5.55 0.47 -14.29
CA GLY A 88 4.29 1.00 -13.74
C GLY A 88 3.33 1.58 -14.78
N CYS A 89 3.55 1.33 -16.07
CA CYS A 89 2.65 1.77 -17.14
C CYS A 89 2.60 0.77 -18.30
N VAL A 90 1.49 0.79 -19.04
CA VAL A 90 1.31 0.01 -20.27
C VAL A 90 1.45 0.96 -21.45
N LYS A 91 2.65 1.03 -22.03
CA LYS A 91 2.99 1.91 -23.14
C LYS A 91 3.92 1.21 -24.12
N THR A 92 3.97 1.68 -25.36
CA THR A 92 4.98 1.21 -26.31
C THR A 92 6.38 1.43 -25.72
N VAL A 93 7.27 0.44 -25.87
CA VAL A 93 8.66 0.47 -25.36
C VAL A 93 8.80 0.38 -23.83
N SER A 94 7.71 0.25 -23.06
CA SER A 94 7.80 -0.07 -21.62
C SER A 94 8.23 -1.51 -21.39
N ILE A 95 8.72 -1.80 -20.18
CA ILE A 95 9.01 -3.18 -19.76
C ILE A 95 7.68 -3.91 -19.57
N ALA A 96 7.61 -5.15 -20.06
CA ALA A 96 6.41 -6.00 -19.99
C ALA A 96 6.26 -6.65 -18.59
N ASP A 97 6.19 -5.83 -17.55
CA ASP A 97 5.83 -6.25 -16.19
C ASP A 97 4.32 -6.09 -16.00
N LEU A 98 3.59 -7.20 -16.14
CA LEU A 98 2.13 -7.21 -16.29
C LEU A 98 1.48 -8.15 -15.29
N LEU A 99 0.33 -7.72 -14.74
CA LEU A 99 -0.55 -8.51 -13.91
C LEU A 99 -1.92 -8.61 -14.56
N VAL A 100 -2.48 -9.82 -14.63
CA VAL A 100 -3.88 -10.04 -15.03
C VAL A 100 -4.70 -10.24 -13.77
N LEU A 101 -5.77 -9.44 -13.63
CA LEU A 101 -6.65 -9.48 -12.47
C LEU A 101 -8.02 -10.03 -12.88
N ASN A 102 -8.62 -10.81 -11.99
CA ASN A 102 -9.97 -11.37 -12.20
C ASN A 102 -11.09 -10.36 -11.94
N ALA A 103 -10.76 -9.16 -11.48
CA ALA A 103 -11.68 -8.08 -11.16
C ALA A 103 -11.03 -6.72 -11.45
N ASN A 104 -11.86 -5.69 -11.56
CA ASN A 104 -11.40 -4.32 -11.77
C ASN A 104 -10.80 -3.75 -10.46
N PRO A 105 -9.51 -3.38 -10.43
CA PRO A 105 -8.86 -2.90 -9.22
C PRO A 105 -9.27 -1.46 -8.84
N LEU A 106 -10.02 -0.76 -9.70
CA LEU A 106 -10.59 0.55 -9.39
C LEU A 106 -11.92 0.46 -8.63
N ASP A 107 -12.54 -0.72 -8.60
CA ASP A 107 -13.77 -0.94 -7.87
C ASP A 107 -13.43 -1.24 -6.40
N CYS A 108 -13.88 -0.37 -5.50
CA CYS A 108 -13.62 -0.52 -4.07
C CYS A 108 -14.55 -1.59 -3.48
N HIS A 109 -14.06 -2.83 -3.37
CA HIS A 109 -14.72 -3.85 -2.56
C HIS A 109 -14.17 -3.78 -1.14
N LEU A 110 -14.74 -2.89 -0.32
CA LEU A 110 -14.56 -2.94 1.13
C LEU A 110 -15.16 -4.27 1.63
N GLY A 111 -14.32 -5.31 1.71
CA GLY A 111 -14.49 -6.42 2.64
C GLY A 111 -15.78 -7.25 2.58
N SER A 112 -16.31 -7.60 1.41
CA SER A 112 -17.22 -8.76 1.32
C SER A 112 -16.43 -10.06 1.13
N HIS A 113 -15.62 -10.41 2.13
CA HIS A 113 -15.25 -11.80 2.33
C HIS A 113 -16.46 -12.48 2.99
N SER A 114 -17.36 -13.03 2.16
CA SER A 114 -18.20 -14.17 2.52
C SER A 114 -17.40 -15.47 2.34
#